data_AF-A0A364LMY1-F1
#
_entry.id   AF-A0A364LMY1-F1
#
_cell.length_a   1.000
_cell.length_b   1.000
_cell.length_c   1.000
_cell.angle_alpha   90.00
_cell.angle_beta   90.00
_cell.angle_gamma   90.00
#
_symmetry.space_group_name_H-M   'P 1'
#
loop_
_entity.id
_entity.type
_entity.pdbx_description
1 polymer ?
#
loop_
_entity_poly.entity_id
_entity_poly.type
_entity_poly.pdbx_seq_one_letter_code
_entity_poly.pdbx_strand_id
1 'polypeptide(L)' 'MRKLGLLAGFLFAAVTYAADGIPEVQIQDQDADQSLCVQKIVQKCISKCDSAGDKDCVQLCNENAKNECRQAGE' A
#
# COMPACT_ATOMS: atom_id res chain seq x y z
N MET A 1 -51.52 -12.95 -27.39
CA MET A 1 -50.11 -13.10 -26.97
C MET A 1 -49.24 -12.13 -27.76
N ARG A 2 -49.02 -10.91 -27.26
CA ARG A 2 -48.21 -9.89 -27.97
C ARG A 2 -47.78 -8.75 -27.06
N LYS A 3 -47.43 -9.03 -25.80
CA LYS A 3 -46.95 -8.00 -24.84
C LYS A 3 -45.92 -8.55 -23.85
N LEU A 4 -45.14 -9.56 -24.25
CA LEU A 4 -44.09 -10.13 -23.40
C LEU A 4 -42.77 -10.14 -24.18
N GLY A 5 -42.24 -8.96 -24.46
CA GLY A 5 -41.02 -8.82 -25.27
C GLY A 5 -40.34 -7.46 -25.14
N LEU A 6 -40.55 -6.74 -24.04
CA LEU A 6 -39.98 -5.40 -23.83
C LEU A 6 -39.43 -5.22 -22.41
N LEU A 7 -38.99 -6.29 -21.75
CA LEU A 7 -38.36 -6.23 -20.42
C LEU A 7 -37.12 -7.12 -20.33
N ALA A 8 -36.32 -7.17 -21.39
CA ALA A 8 -35.03 -7.86 -21.38
C ALA A 8 -34.01 -7.01 -22.17
N GLY A 9 -33.65 -5.86 -21.62
CA GLY A 9 -32.79 -4.90 -22.31
C GLY A 9 -32.31 -3.79 -21.40
N PHE A 10 -31.85 -4.13 -20.19
CA PHE A 10 -31.05 -3.22 -19.38
C PHE A 10 -29.85 -3.99 -18.82
N LEU A 11 -29.18 -4.72 -19.72
CA LEU A 11 -27.94 -5.42 -19.45
C LEU A 11 -26.79 -4.42 -19.60
N PHE A 12 -26.12 -4.18 -18.48
CA PHE A 12 -24.73 -3.71 -18.38
C PHE A 12 -24.43 -2.37 -19.05
N ALA A 13 -24.82 -1.27 -18.39
CA ALA A 13 -24.04 -0.05 -18.47
C ALA A 13 -22.65 -0.35 -17.88
N ALA A 14 -21.70 -0.70 -18.74
CA ALA A 14 -20.31 -0.90 -18.38
C ALA A 14 -19.75 0.41 -17.82
N VAL A 15 -19.42 0.41 -16.53
CA VAL A 15 -18.62 1.44 -15.89
C VAL A 15 -17.20 1.34 -16.44
N THR A 16 -16.92 2.03 -17.54
CA THR A 16 -15.55 2.23 -18.01
C THR A 16 -14.92 3.34 -17.18
N TYR A 17 -14.21 2.97 -16.11
CA TYR A 17 -13.24 3.88 -15.51
C TYR A 17 -11.99 3.88 -16.41
N ALA A 18 -11.71 5.01 -17.06
CA ALA A 18 -10.40 5.26 -17.61
C ALA A 18 -9.46 5.44 -16.40
N ALA A 19 -8.45 4.57 -16.28
CA ALA A 19 -7.30 4.83 -15.43
C ALA A 19 -6.46 5.91 -16.13
N ASP A 20 -6.87 7.17 -16.01
CA ASP A 20 -5.97 8.29 -16.26
C ASP A 20 -4.76 8.06 -15.37
N GLY A 21 -3.57 8.05 -15.97
CA GLY A 21 -2.33 7.64 -15.34
C GLY A 21 -2.18 8.28 -13.96
N ILE A 22 -1.76 7.47 -12.97
CA ILE A 22 -1.52 7.90 -11.60
C ILE A 22 -0.63 9.15 -11.67
N PRO A 23 -1.11 10.33 -11.24
CA PRO A 23 -0.32 11.55 -11.33
C PRO A 23 0.97 11.35 -10.52
N GLU A 24 2.12 11.74 -11.08
CA GLU A 24 3.46 11.56 -10.46
C GLU A 24 3.54 12.09 -9.02
N VAL A 25 2.69 13.04 -8.65
CA VAL A 25 2.53 13.53 -7.28
C VAL A 25 2.14 12.41 -6.30
N GLN A 26 1.20 11.53 -6.68
CA GLN A 26 0.79 10.40 -5.84
C GLN A 26 1.91 9.36 -5.67
N ILE A 27 2.85 9.26 -6.61
CA ILE A 27 4.00 8.34 -6.50
C ILE A 27 5.07 8.91 -5.56
N GLN A 28 5.35 10.22 -5.65
CA GLN A 28 6.30 10.89 -4.73
C GLN A 28 5.80 10.91 -3.29
N ASP A 29 4.50 11.12 -3.08
CA ASP A 29 3.90 11.09 -1.75
C ASP A 29 3.97 9.67 -1.15
N GLN A 30 3.75 8.62 -1.95
CA GLN A 30 3.94 7.22 -1.53
C GLN A 30 5.39 6.91 -1.14
N ASP A 31 6.38 7.31 -1.95
CA ASP A 31 7.79 7.07 -1.61
C ASP A 31 8.20 7.79 -0.31
N ALA A 32 7.66 8.99 -0.07
CA ALA A 32 7.90 9.75 1.16
C ALA A 32 7.22 9.09 2.38
N ASP A 33 5.97 8.65 2.24
CA ASP A 33 5.21 7.96 3.28
C ASP A 33 5.88 6.63 3.65
N GLN A 34 6.27 5.85 2.66
CA GLN A 34 7.05 4.62 2.85
C GLN A 34 8.35 4.87 3.60
N SER A 35 9.12 5.89 3.19
CA SER A 35 10.39 6.22 3.85
C SER A 35 10.18 6.67 5.30
N LEU A 36 9.12 7.44 5.58
CA LEU A 36 8.77 7.87 6.93
C LEU A 36 8.31 6.70 7.80
N CYS A 37 7.52 5.78 7.26
CA CYS A 37 7.10 4.56 7.94
C CYS A 37 8.34 3.72 8.35
N VAL A 38 9.24 3.45 7.39
CA VAL A 38 10.46 2.67 7.65
C VAL A 38 11.31 3.34 8.72
N GLN A 39 11.52 4.65 8.62
CA GLN A 39 12.32 5.40 9.59
C GLN A 39 11.75 5.28 11.02
N LYS A 40 10.43 5.47 11.19
CA LYS A 40 9.76 5.39 12.51
C LYS A 40 9.93 4.01 13.14
N ILE A 41 9.70 2.95 12.36
CA ILE A 41 9.81 1.57 12.87
C ILE A 41 11.25 1.24 13.23
N VAL A 42 12.21 1.57 12.35
CA VAL A 42 13.63 1.31 12.58
C VAL A 42 14.14 2.04 13.83
N GLN A 43 13.80 3.32 14.03
CA GLN A 43 14.20 4.04 15.24
C GLN A 43 13.68 3.39 16.53
N LYS A 44 12.40 2.99 16.54
CA LYS A 44 11.81 2.29 17.69
C LYS A 44 12.43 0.91 17.91
N CYS A 45 12.87 0.25 16.86
CA CYS A 45 13.47 -1.07 16.92
C CYS A 45 14.94 -1.01 17.39
N ILE A 46 15.77 -0.11 16.84
CA ILE A 46 17.19 0.04 17.19
C ILE A 46 17.38 0.42 18.66
N SER A 47 16.52 1.29 19.21
CA SER A 47 16.58 1.63 20.65
C SER A 47 16.44 0.41 21.57
N LYS A 48 15.83 -0.68 21.09
CA LYS A 48 15.76 -1.97 21.80
C LYS A 48 16.96 -2.87 21.51
N CYS A 49 17.58 -2.76 20.35
CA CYS A 49 18.80 -3.49 19.99
C CYS A 49 19.97 -3.15 20.92
N ASP A 50 20.17 -1.85 21.20
CA ASP A 50 21.23 -1.37 22.09
C ASP A 50 21.11 -1.96 23.51
N SER A 51 19.87 -2.24 23.92
CA SER A 51 19.57 -2.85 25.22
C SER A 51 19.78 -4.38 25.23
N ALA A 52 19.78 -5.02 24.06
CA ALA A 52 19.83 -6.48 23.91
C ALA A 52 21.23 -7.02 23.59
N GLY A 53 22.17 -6.18 23.15
CA GLY A 53 23.54 -6.59 22.79
C GLY A 53 23.60 -7.48 21.53
N ASP A 54 22.55 -7.46 20.72
CA ASP A 54 22.41 -8.26 19.50
C ASP A 54 23.02 -7.53 18.29
N LYS A 55 23.98 -8.18 17.62
CA LYS A 55 24.77 -7.62 16.52
C LYS A 55 24.00 -7.54 15.22
N ASP A 56 22.99 -8.40 15.04
CA ASP A 56 22.21 -8.50 13.81
C ASP A 56 20.86 -7.78 13.92
N CYS A 57 20.54 -7.30 15.13
CA CYS A 57 19.26 -6.66 15.42
C CYS A 57 18.99 -5.44 14.53
N VAL A 58 19.99 -4.59 14.26
CA VAL A 58 19.83 -3.43 13.37
C VAL A 58 19.47 -3.85 11.94
N GLN A 59 20.06 -4.94 11.44
CA GLN A 59 19.75 -5.46 10.11
C GLN A 59 18.32 -6.01 10.06
N LEU A 60 17.95 -6.84 11.04
CA LEU A 60 16.59 -7.37 11.21
C LEU A 60 15.53 -6.26 11.33
N CYS A 61 15.83 -5.18 12.06
CA CYS A 61 14.94 -4.02 12.14
C CYS A 61 14.67 -3.40 10.77
N ASN A 62 15.70 -3.27 9.93
CA ASN A 62 15.57 -2.70 8.59
C ASN A 62 14.77 -3.61 7.65
N GLU A 63 15.03 -4.91 7.66
CA GLU A 63 14.33 -5.88 6.81
C GLU A 63 12.85 -5.98 7.19
N ASN A 64 12.55 -6.04 8.50
CA ASN A 64 11.18 -6.10 8.99
C ASN A 64 10.41 -4.80 8.72
N ALA A 65 11.01 -3.63 8.96
CA ALA A 65 10.37 -2.35 8.71
C ALA A 65 9.97 -2.18 7.23
N LYS A 66 10.87 -2.52 6.30
CA LYS A 66 10.56 -2.48 4.86
C LYS A 66 9.40 -3.40 4.50
N ASN A 67 9.38 -4.61 5.05
CA ASN A 67 8.30 -5.56 4.80
C ASN A 67 6.97 -5.13 5.42
N GLU A 68 6.99 -4.52 6.60
CA GLU A 68 5.79 -4.04 7.31
C GLU A 68 5.16 -2.86 6.56
N CYS A 69 5.95 -1.82 6.23
CA CYS A 69 5.45 -0.66 5.50
C CYS A 69 4.91 -1.04 4.11
N ARG A 70 5.62 -1.91 3.39
CA ARG A 70 5.13 -2.44 2.10
C ARG A 70 3.81 -3.20 2.24
N GLN A 71 3.62 -3.97 3.32
CA GLN A 71 2.37 -4.69 3.56
C GLN A 71 1.22 -3.77 4.00
N ALA A 72 1.54 -2.66 4.66
CA ALA A 72 0.57 -1.63 5.02
C ALA A 72 0.12 -0.78 3.82
N GLY A 73 0.85 -0.83 2.69
CA GLY A 73 0.57 -0.03 1.51
C GLY A 73 1.07 1.41 1.62
N GLU A 74 2.06 1.64 2.49
CA GLU A 74 2.81 2.89 2.60
C GLU A 74 3.91 2.94 1.55
#